data_AF-A0A438DIW8-F1
#
_entry.id   AF-A0A438DIW8-F1
#
_cell.length_a   1.000
_cell.length_b   1.000
_cell.length_c   1.000
_cell.angle_alpha   90.00
_cell.angle_beta   90.00
_cell.angle_gamma   90.00
#
_symmetry.space_group_name_H-M   'P 1'
#
loop_
_entity.id
_entity.type
_entity.pdbx_description
1 polymer ?
#
loop_
_entity_poly.entity_id
_entity_poly.type
_entity_poly.pdbx_seq_one_letter_code
_entity_poly.pdbx_strand_id
1 'polypeptide(L)'
;MLAALRSRALLHHSSSSSFSNLQQWKLGFLGLKRTWSSSYIESNKATELLNLQEIEQILSDVKADDIRVIPVRQHCDFMVIATGRSTWHVKNIAQALIYKAKL
;
A
#
# COMPACT_ATOMS: atom_id res chain seq x y z
N MET A 1 -59.01 14.29 -21.49
CA MET A 1 -58.13 13.65 -20.48
C MET A 1 -57.17 12.74 -21.22
N LEU A 2 -55.91 13.15 -21.38
CA LEU A 2 -54.87 12.40 -22.10
C LEU A 2 -54.11 11.50 -21.11
N ALA A 3 -54.30 10.20 -21.19
CA ALA A 3 -53.48 9.23 -20.47
C ALA A 3 -52.58 8.50 -21.48
N ALA A 4 -51.27 8.74 -21.36
CA ALA A 4 -50.22 8.09 -22.10
C ALA A 4 -49.42 7.16 -21.17
N LEU A 5 -48.72 6.21 -21.82
CA LEU A 5 -47.68 5.28 -21.33
C LEU A 5 -48.21 3.92 -20.86
N ARG A 6 -48.36 2.95 -21.77
CA ARG A 6 -47.33 2.08 -22.40
C ARG A 6 -46.71 1.07 -21.42
N SER A 7 -47.29 -0.13 -21.48
CA SER A 7 -46.79 -1.49 -21.24
C SER A 7 -45.45 -1.67 -20.51
N ARG A 8 -45.52 -2.31 -19.34
CA ARG A 8 -44.40 -3.05 -18.74
C ARG A 8 -44.14 -4.32 -19.57
N ALA A 9 -42.97 -4.40 -20.20
CA ALA A 9 -42.44 -5.66 -20.73
C ALA A 9 -41.54 -6.28 -19.66
N LEU A 10 -41.96 -7.42 -19.10
CA LEU A 10 -41.09 -8.34 -18.38
C LEU A 10 -40.33 -9.16 -19.42
N LEU A 11 -39.02 -8.96 -19.53
CA LEU A 11 -38.14 -9.88 -20.24
C LEU A 11 -36.98 -10.29 -19.34
N HIS A 12 -37.00 -11.58 -19.00
CA HIS A 12 -35.86 -12.39 -18.60
C HIS A 12 -34.68 -12.19 -19.56
N HIS A 13 -33.50 -11.89 -19.03
CA HIS A 13 -32.25 -12.40 -19.59
C HIS A 13 -31.18 -12.52 -18.51
N SER A 14 -31.02 -13.73 -18.00
CA SER A 14 -29.77 -14.19 -17.41
C SER A 14 -28.76 -14.33 -18.53
N SER A 15 -27.64 -13.61 -18.47
CA SER A 15 -26.46 -13.86 -19.31
C SER A 15 -25.22 -13.27 -18.66
N SER A 16 -24.41 -14.18 -18.10
CA SER A 16 -22.95 -14.20 -18.10
C SER A 16 -22.23 -12.88 -18.43
N SER A 17 -21.69 -12.20 -17.42
CA SER A 17 -20.57 -11.28 -17.64
C SER A 17 -19.26 -12.06 -17.58
N SER A 18 -18.82 -12.44 -18.77
CA SER A 18 -17.53 -13.08 -19.04
C SER A 18 -16.37 -12.27 -18.49
N PHE A 19 -15.44 -12.96 -17.82
CA PHE A 19 -14.11 -12.48 -17.51
C PHE A 19 -13.33 -12.23 -18.80
N SER A 20 -13.21 -10.98 -19.21
CA SER A 20 -12.20 -10.58 -20.19
C SER A 20 -11.92 -9.09 -20.07
N ASN A 21 -11.01 -8.74 -19.17
CA ASN A 21 -10.08 -7.63 -19.40
C ASN A 21 -8.95 -7.70 -18.38
N LEU A 22 -7.96 -8.55 -18.70
CA LEU A 22 -6.58 -8.32 -18.30
C LEU A 22 -6.12 -7.02 -18.98
N GLN A 23 -6.59 -5.89 -18.47
CA GLN A 23 -6.02 -4.59 -18.72
C GLN A 23 -4.66 -4.61 -18.04
N GLN A 24 -3.66 -4.98 -18.82
CA GLN A 24 -2.24 -4.72 -18.66
C GLN A 24 -2.03 -3.49 -17.76
N TRP A 25 -1.55 -3.73 -16.53
CA TRP A 25 -1.09 -2.67 -15.63
C TRP A 25 0.20 -2.08 -16.23
N LYS A 26 0.01 -1.28 -17.27
CA LYS A 26 1.00 -0.33 -17.75
C LYS A 26 1.06 0.74 -16.68
N LEU A 27 1.82 0.45 -15.61
CA LEU A 27 2.24 1.47 -14.66
C LEU A 27 2.94 2.56 -15.47
N GLY A 28 2.24 3.68 -15.65
CA GLY A 28 2.81 4.92 -16.13
C GLY A 28 3.79 5.44 -15.09
N PHE A 29 4.97 4.86 -15.01
CA PHE A 29 6.14 5.47 -14.39
C PHE A 29 6.70 6.51 -15.36
N LEU A 30 5.97 7.61 -15.55
CA LEU A 30 6.59 8.81 -16.10
C LEU A 30 7.35 9.52 -14.98
N GLY A 31 8.65 9.24 -14.91
CA GLY A 31 9.63 10.27 -14.57
C GLY A 31 9.87 10.58 -13.09
N LEU A 32 10.08 9.59 -12.24
CA LEU A 32 10.84 9.83 -11.00
C LEU A 32 12.22 9.19 -11.12
N LYS A 33 13.18 9.91 -11.71
CA LYS A 33 14.61 9.62 -11.53
C LYS A 33 14.97 9.93 -10.07
N ARG A 34 14.64 9.03 -9.15
CA ARG A 34 15.08 9.10 -7.76
C ARG A 34 16.40 8.35 -7.66
N THR A 35 17.50 9.04 -7.96
CA THR A 35 18.82 8.61 -7.53
C THR A 35 18.83 8.65 -6.01
N TRP A 36 18.67 7.49 -5.36
CA TRP A 36 18.97 7.34 -3.94
C TRP A 36 20.48 7.39 -3.77
N SER A 37 20.99 8.59 -3.52
CA SER A 37 22.34 8.78 -2.99
C SER A 37 22.28 8.49 -1.50
N SER A 38 22.90 7.39 -1.07
CA SER A 38 23.17 7.13 0.34
C SER A 38 24.44 7.87 0.71
N SER A 39 24.29 9.07 1.28
CA SER A 39 25.40 9.75 1.96
C SER A 39 25.42 9.27 3.40
N TYR A 40 26.46 8.53 3.79
CA TYR A 40 26.77 8.26 5.18
C TYR A 40 27.19 9.57 5.84
N ILE A 41 26.22 10.26 6.43
CA ILE A 41 26.46 11.40 7.31
C ILE A 41 26.58 10.80 8.71
N GLU A 42 27.82 10.72 9.18
CA GLU A 42 28.13 10.51 10.58
C GLU A 42 27.80 11.81 11.34
N SER A 43 26.51 12.03 11.59
CA SER A 43 26.06 13.11 12.47
C SER A 43 25.70 12.51 13.82
N ASN A 44 26.52 12.82 14.83
CA ASN A 44 26.30 12.64 16.27
C ASN A 44 25.12 13.48 16.78
N LYS A 45 23.95 13.31 16.18
CA LYS A 45 22.68 13.86 16.64
C LYS A 45 21.66 12.79 16.32
N ALA A 46 21.23 12.08 17.35
CA ALA A 46 20.19 11.06 17.30
C ALA A 46 18.99 11.59 16.50
N THR A 47 18.98 11.32 15.19
CA THR A 47 17.73 11.07 14.49
C THR A 47 17.09 9.97 15.30
N GLU A 48 15.92 10.24 15.88
CA GLU A 48 15.14 9.29 16.64
C GLU A 48 14.79 8.13 15.70
N LEU A 49 15.73 7.19 15.56
CA LEU A 49 15.61 6.03 14.71
C LEU A 49 14.51 5.20 15.34
N LEU A 50 13.42 5.01 14.59
CA LEU A 50 12.31 4.17 15.04
C LEU A 50 12.86 2.83 15.53
N ASN A 51 12.62 2.54 16.81
CA ASN A 51 13.04 1.29 17.40
C ASN A 51 12.24 0.15 16.77
N LEU A 52 12.81 -1.04 16.68
CA LEU A 52 12.13 -2.22 16.16
C LEU A 52 10.77 -2.45 16.86
N GLN A 53 10.72 -2.26 18.18
CA GLN A 53 9.49 -2.38 18.96
C GLN A 53 8.41 -1.37 18.53
N GLU A 54 8.80 -0.14 18.20
CA GLU A 54 7.86 0.88 17.73
C GLU A 54 7.36 0.56 16.33
N ILE A 55 8.24 0.06 15.45
CA ILE A 55 7.86 -0.39 14.11
C ILE A 55 6.81 -1.49 14.20
N GLU A 56 7.05 -2.51 15.03
CA GLU A 56 6.08 -3.59 15.25
C GLU A 56 4.76 -3.07 15.82
N GLN A 57 4.81 -2.14 16.78
CA GLN A 57 3.62 -1.53 17.34
C GLN A 57 2.82 -0.76 16.27
N ILE A 58 3.49 0.07 15.46
CA ILE A 58 2.84 0.84 14.39
C ILE A 58 2.21 -0.12 13.38
N LEU A 59 2.92 -1.17 12.97
CA LEU A 59 2.42 -2.18 12.03
C LEU A 59 1.22 -2.95 12.60
N SER A 60 1.21 -3.23 13.91
CA SER A 60 0.07 -3.81 14.62
C SER A 60 -1.12 -2.85 14.67
N ASP A 61 -0.89 -1.57 14.98
CA ASP A 61 -1.92 -0.54 15.07
C ASP A 61 -2.65 -0.32 13.74
N VAL A 62 -1.90 -0.31 12.63
CA VAL A 62 -2.47 -0.24 11.27
C VAL A 62 -3.05 -1.57 10.79
N LYS A 63 -2.95 -2.64 11.59
CA LYS A 63 -3.45 -3.99 11.29
C LYS A 63 -2.85 -4.58 10.01
N ALA A 64 -1.53 -4.44 9.86
CA ALA A 64 -0.77 -5.15 8.85
C ALA A 64 -0.72 -6.65 9.18
N ASP A 65 -0.73 -7.48 8.14
CA ASP A 65 -0.73 -8.94 8.26
C ASP A 65 0.71 -9.49 8.06
N ASP A 66 0.98 -10.73 8.51
CA ASP A 66 2.25 -11.45 8.29
C ASP A 66 3.53 -10.66 8.60
N ILE A 67 3.58 -9.96 9.74
CA ILE A 67 4.76 -9.19 10.14
C ILE A 67 5.91 -10.16 10.45
N ARG A 68 7.03 -10.03 9.73
CA ARG A 68 8.23 -10.83 9.90
C ARG A 68 9.45 -9.94 9.99
N VAL A 69 10.29 -10.19 10.99
CA VAL A 69 11.57 -9.51 11.17
C VAL A 69 12.70 -10.44 10.79
N ILE A 70 13.59 -9.95 9.93
CA ILE A 70 14.78 -10.67 9.48
C ILE A 70 16.01 -9.84 9.87
N PRO A 71 16.88 -10.33 10.77
CA PRO A 71 18.14 -9.67 11.04
C PRO A 71 19.06 -9.75 9.82
N VAL A 72 19.65 -8.64 9.44
CA VAL A 72 20.55 -8.52 8.29
C VAL A 72 21.95 -8.13 8.79
N ARG A 73 23.01 -8.62 8.14
CA ARG A 73 24.40 -8.48 8.64
C ARG A 73 25.26 -7.46 7.89
N GLN A 74 24.79 -6.92 6.76
CA GLN A 74 25.65 -6.20 5.82
C GLN A 74 25.17 -4.80 5.42
N HIS A 75 23.86 -4.57 5.33
CA HIS A 75 23.32 -3.32 4.75
C HIS A 75 22.29 -2.62 5.64
N CYS A 76 21.63 -3.35 6.52
CA CYS A 76 20.75 -2.85 7.56
C CYS A 76 20.82 -3.81 8.75
N ASP A 77 20.45 -3.36 9.95
CA ASP A 77 20.42 -4.22 11.14
C ASP A 77 19.26 -5.21 11.07
N PHE A 78 18.09 -4.72 10.64
CA PHE A 78 16.87 -5.49 10.50
C PHE A 78 16.13 -5.13 9.22
N MET A 79 15.46 -6.13 8.64
CA MET A 79 14.50 -5.97 7.56
C MET A 79 13.15 -6.48 8.04
N VAL A 80 12.14 -5.62 7.99
CA VAL A 80 10.76 -5.97 8.37
C VAL A 80 9.93 -6.14 7.11
N ILE A 81 9.25 -7.27 7.01
CA ILE A 81 8.31 -7.59 5.93
C ILE A 81 6.91 -7.62 6.53
N ALA A 82 5.95 -6.96 5.89
CA ALA A 82 4.55 -6.98 6.29
C ALA A 82 3.64 -7.01 5.06
N THR A 83 2.51 -7.69 5.18
CA THR A 83 1.49 -7.84 4.14
C THR A 83 0.38 -6.80 4.33
N GLY A 84 0.05 -6.09 3.25
CA GLY A 84 -1.13 -5.24 3.20
C GLY A 84 -2.26 -5.90 2.41
N ARG A 85 -3.49 -5.83 2.93
CA ARG A 85 -4.72 -6.38 2.29
C ARG A 85 -5.10 -5.74 0.95
N SER A 86 -4.61 -4.55 0.65
CA SER A 86 -4.87 -3.84 -0.60
C SER A 86 -3.80 -2.79 -0.86
N THR A 87 -3.75 -2.27 -2.08
CA THR A 87 -2.82 -1.19 -2.44
C THR A 87 -3.05 0.07 -1.62
N TRP A 88 -4.30 0.37 -1.25
CA TRP A 88 -4.63 1.48 -0.35
C TRP A 88 -4.11 1.23 1.06
N HIS A 89 -4.27 0.00 1.57
CA HIS A 89 -3.77 -0.37 2.88
C HIS A 89 -2.24 -0.25 2.96
N VAL A 90 -1.51 -0.72 1.94
CA VAL A 90 -0.04 -0.57 1.85
C VAL A 90 0.39 0.90 1.88
N LYS A 91 -0.36 1.80 1.23
CA LYS A 91 -0.07 3.24 1.27
C LYS A 91 -0.23 3.80 2.70
N ASN A 92 -1.27 3.40 3.41
CA ASN A 92 -1.49 3.87 4.78
C ASN A 92 -0.41 3.36 5.73
N ILE A 93 0.00 2.09 5.60
CA ILE A 93 1.12 1.51 6.36
C ILE A 93 2.39 2.37 6.16
N ALA A 94 2.74 2.65 4.90
CA ALA A 94 3.90 3.46 4.58
C ALA A 94 3.79 4.89 5.15
N GLN A 95 2.61 5.50 5.07
CA GLN A 95 2.38 6.84 5.63
C GLN A 95 2.54 6.88 7.15
N ALA A 96 2.04 5.86 7.87
CA ALA A 96 2.19 5.77 9.32
C ALA A 96 3.67 5.71 9.73
N LEU A 97 4.47 4.89 9.03
CA LEU A 97 5.92 4.79 9.27
C LEU A 97 6.66 6.09 8.91
N ILE A 98 6.34 6.72 7.76
CA ILE A 98 6.97 7.98 7.34
C ILE A 98 6.65 9.12 8.31
N TYR A 99 5.42 9.19 8.82
CA TYR A 99 5.02 10.20 9.79
C TYR A 99 5.84 10.07 11.07
N LYS A 100 6.00 8.84 11.56
CA LYS A 100 6.76 8.55 12.77
C LYS A 100 8.26 8.79 12.60
N ALA A 101 8.83 8.47 11.44
CA ALA A 101 10.25 8.70 11.16
C ALA A 101 10.63 10.19 10.91
N LYS A 102 9.63 11.08 10.80
CA LYS A 102 9.84 12.53 10.61
C LYS A 102 9.69 13.33 11.90
N LEU A 103 9.13 12.73 12.94
CA LEU A 103 9.10 13.30 14.28
C LEU A 103 10.51 13.19 14.87
#